data_AF-A0A0A0J5V7-F1
#
_entry.id   AF-A0A0A0J5V7-F1
#
_cell.length_a   1.000
_cell.length_b   1.000
_cell.length_c   1.000
_cell.angle_alpha   90.00
_cell.angle_beta   90.00
_cell.angle_gamma   90.00
#
_symmetry.space_group_name_H-M   'P 1'
#
loop_
_entity.id
_entity.type
_entity.pdbx_description
1 polymer ?
#
loop_
_entity_poly.entity_id
_entity_poly.type
_entity_poly.pdbx_seq_one_letter_code
_entity_poly.pdbx_strand_id
1 'polypeptide(L)'
;MGNYVALTKPRIIELLLVTTVPVMFLAERGVPSLWLIVATLVGGTLSAGAANTFNCVYDRDIDALMDRTKNRPMVTGEISPRAGVVFGLVLTVVSTAWFVAFVNVASALLSLAAIVLYAVFYTMILKRRTPQNIVWGGVAGCMPTLIGWSAVTGTVGWPAVILFLVIFFWTPPHYWPLSMAFKDDYANAHVPMLPVERGAIAVARQIVAYSWVMVAVSLALVPVADMGWIYLIAALVSGGLFIGEAHRLLHLAKQGAATKVLKPMRLFHFSITYVTLLFLAVAIDPLVHLAI
;
A
#
# COMPACT_ATOMS: atom_id res chain seq x y z
N MET A 1 7.27 26.62 1.01
CA MET A 1 7.77 25.22 0.88
C MET A 1 7.00 24.23 1.75
N GLY A 2 6.76 24.50 3.04
CA GLY A 2 6.04 23.56 3.94
C GLY A 2 4.69 23.04 3.39
N ASN A 3 3.91 23.91 2.75
CA ASN A 3 2.61 23.54 2.18
C ASN A 3 2.71 22.58 0.97
N TYR A 4 3.78 22.66 0.18
CA TYR A 4 4.02 21.73 -0.93
C TYR A 4 4.51 20.37 -0.41
N VAL A 5 5.30 20.35 0.67
CA VAL A 5 5.70 19.10 1.36
C VAL A 5 4.48 18.40 1.98
N ALA A 6 3.50 19.15 2.48
CA ALA A 6 2.27 18.56 2.98
C ALA A 6 1.47 17.80 1.91
N LEU A 7 1.57 18.20 0.63
CA LEU A 7 0.93 17.50 -0.49
C LEU A 7 1.54 16.13 -0.77
N THR A 8 2.80 15.88 -0.43
CA THR A 8 3.49 14.62 -0.74
C THR A 8 3.24 13.51 0.26
N LYS A 9 2.66 13.82 1.43
CA LYS A 9 2.31 12.89 2.52
C LYS A 9 3.50 12.00 2.96
N PRO A 10 4.51 12.54 3.67
CA PRO A 10 5.75 11.85 4.06
C PRO A 10 5.56 10.48 4.73
N ARG A 11 4.50 10.31 5.53
CA ARG A 11 4.21 9.03 6.20
C ARG A 11 3.83 7.90 5.23
N ILE A 12 3.36 8.22 4.01
CA ILE A 12 3.08 7.22 2.97
C ILE A 12 4.40 6.74 2.34
N ILE A 13 5.44 7.58 2.34
CA ILE A 13 6.77 7.24 1.84
C ILE A 13 7.46 6.22 2.77
N GLU A 14 7.19 6.23 4.08
CA GLU A 14 7.68 5.21 5.01
C GLU A 14 7.17 3.80 4.68
N LEU A 15 5.92 3.67 4.23
CA LEU A 15 5.35 2.40 3.76
C LEU A 15 6.01 1.90 2.46
N LEU A 16 6.54 2.82 1.65
CA LEU A 16 7.30 2.53 0.45
C LEU A 16 8.65 1.86 0.81
N LEU A 17 9.26 2.23 1.95
CA LEU A 17 10.49 1.62 2.46
C LEU A 17 10.28 0.15 2.87
N VAL A 18 9.18 -0.12 3.58
CA VAL A 18 8.90 -1.46 4.14
C VAL A 18 8.72 -2.51 3.04
N THR A 19 8.27 -2.11 1.86
CA THR A 19 8.01 -3.04 0.74
C THR A 19 9.10 -3.02 -0.33
N THR A 20 9.69 -1.88 -0.64
CA THR A 20 10.68 -1.77 -1.73
C THR A 20 12.02 -2.39 -1.34
N VAL A 21 12.57 -2.00 -0.19
CA VAL A 21 13.95 -2.39 0.19
C VAL A 21 14.08 -3.90 0.37
N PRO A 22 13.17 -4.59 1.11
CA PRO A 22 13.27 -6.04 1.21
C PRO A 22 13.19 -6.79 -0.12
N VAL A 23 12.39 -6.27 -1.05
CA VAL A 23 12.30 -6.88 -2.39
C VAL A 23 13.61 -6.69 -3.16
N MET A 24 14.30 -5.56 -2.99
CA MET A 24 15.63 -5.37 -3.57
C MET A 24 16.64 -6.39 -3.03
N PHE A 25 16.62 -6.68 -1.71
CA PHE A 25 17.49 -7.70 -1.10
C PHE A 25 17.20 -9.10 -1.67
N LEU A 26 15.92 -9.45 -1.80
CA LEU A 26 15.52 -10.70 -2.43
C LEU A 26 15.95 -10.79 -3.91
N ALA A 27 15.80 -9.69 -4.65
CA ALA A 27 16.16 -9.61 -6.07
C ALA A 27 17.67 -9.74 -6.29
N GLU A 28 18.49 -9.16 -5.40
CA GLU A 28 19.94 -9.28 -5.40
C GLU A 28 20.40 -10.68 -4.94
N ARG A 29 19.57 -11.39 -4.16
CA ARG A 29 19.99 -12.54 -3.33
C ARG A 29 21.19 -12.18 -2.45
N GLY A 30 21.12 -10.98 -1.85
CA GLY A 30 22.25 -10.38 -1.16
C GLY A 30 21.94 -8.97 -0.69
N VAL A 31 22.98 -8.20 -0.37
CA VAL A 31 22.85 -6.79 0.01
C VAL A 31 23.01 -5.93 -1.25
N PRO A 32 21.93 -5.25 -1.73
CA PRO A 32 22.04 -4.37 -2.89
C PRO A 32 22.95 -3.18 -2.58
N SER A 33 23.50 -2.55 -3.62
CA SER A 33 24.31 -1.35 -3.41
C SER A 33 23.52 -0.25 -2.69
N LEU A 34 24.14 0.38 -1.68
CA LEU A 34 23.50 1.43 -0.90
C LEU A 34 23.06 2.60 -1.80
N TRP A 35 23.86 2.92 -2.82
CA TRP A 35 23.50 3.93 -3.81
C TRP A 35 22.21 3.57 -4.56
N LEU A 36 22.07 2.33 -5.05
CA LEU A 36 20.87 1.91 -5.77
C LEU A 36 19.62 1.96 -4.87
N ILE A 37 19.77 1.57 -3.59
CA ILE A 37 18.70 1.69 -2.59
C ILE A 37 18.28 3.16 -2.46
N VAL A 38 19.23 4.07 -2.19
CA VAL A 38 18.94 5.50 -2.05
C VAL A 38 18.34 6.09 -3.31
N ALA A 39 18.90 5.79 -4.49
CA ALA A 39 18.40 6.27 -5.78
C ALA A 39 16.96 5.81 -6.04
N THR A 40 16.64 4.54 -5.76
CA THR A 40 15.29 3.97 -5.90
C THR A 40 14.31 4.63 -4.95
N LEU A 41 14.71 4.86 -3.70
CA LEU A 41 13.86 5.50 -2.70
C LEU A 41 13.60 6.97 -3.00
N VAL A 42 14.59 7.72 -3.49
CA VAL A 42 14.41 9.10 -3.93
C VAL A 42 13.43 9.16 -5.11
N GLY A 43 13.64 8.35 -6.15
CA GLY A 43 12.73 8.29 -7.30
C GLY A 43 11.31 7.87 -6.90
N GLY A 44 11.19 6.87 -6.04
CA GLY A 44 9.91 6.37 -5.51
C GLY A 44 9.18 7.43 -4.67
N THR A 45 9.92 8.15 -3.84
CA THR A 45 9.40 9.26 -3.02
C THR A 45 8.83 10.38 -3.88
N LEU A 46 9.57 10.81 -4.91
CA LEU A 46 9.11 11.84 -5.85
C LEU A 46 7.86 11.39 -6.60
N SER A 47 7.80 10.12 -7.02
CA SER A 47 6.66 9.54 -7.74
C SER A 47 5.42 9.42 -6.86
N ALA A 48 5.59 8.95 -5.62
CA ALA A 48 4.52 8.96 -4.61
C ALA A 48 4.04 10.39 -4.30
N GLY A 49 4.96 11.35 -4.24
CA GLY A 49 4.65 12.77 -4.10
C GLY A 49 3.80 13.32 -5.24
N ALA A 50 4.12 12.95 -6.49
CA ALA A 50 3.34 13.33 -7.66
C ALA A 50 1.91 12.75 -7.59
N ALA A 51 1.80 11.44 -7.34
CA ALA A 51 0.52 10.74 -7.21
C ALA A 51 -0.36 11.32 -6.09
N ASN A 52 0.23 11.61 -4.92
CA ASN A 52 -0.46 12.26 -3.81
C ASN A 52 -0.89 13.70 -4.12
N THR A 53 -0.08 14.44 -4.88
CA THR A 53 -0.42 15.79 -5.32
C THR A 53 -1.65 15.77 -6.23
N PHE A 54 -1.67 14.91 -7.25
CA PHE A 54 -2.86 14.74 -8.10
C PHE A 54 -4.09 14.29 -7.31
N ASN A 55 -3.90 13.40 -6.34
CA ASN A 55 -4.97 12.99 -5.44
C ASN A 55 -5.54 14.17 -4.65
N CYS A 56 -4.70 15.01 -4.05
CA CYS A 56 -5.15 16.19 -3.31
C CYS A 56 -5.87 17.20 -4.21
N VAL A 57 -5.37 17.43 -5.44
CA VAL A 57 -6.02 18.32 -6.41
C VAL A 57 -7.43 17.83 -6.76
N TYR A 58 -7.56 16.53 -7.08
CA TYR A 58 -8.84 15.97 -7.52
C TYR A 58 -9.85 15.83 -6.37
N ASP A 59 -9.40 15.46 -5.18
CA ASP A 59 -10.26 15.22 -4.02
C ASP A 59 -10.56 16.45 -3.17
N ARG A 60 -10.21 17.65 -3.66
CA ARG A 60 -10.40 18.92 -2.94
C ARG A 60 -11.82 19.15 -2.43
N ASP A 61 -12.83 18.79 -3.22
CA ASP A 61 -14.24 18.94 -2.90
C ASP A 61 -14.70 18.00 -1.78
N ILE A 62 -14.31 16.72 -1.85
CA ILE A 62 -14.66 15.74 -0.81
C ILE A 62 -13.81 15.92 0.46
N ASP A 63 -12.57 16.37 0.33
CA ASP A 63 -11.70 16.65 1.47
C ASP A 63 -12.24 17.82 2.31
N ALA A 64 -12.94 18.77 1.69
CA ALA A 64 -13.60 19.86 2.41
C ALA A 64 -14.72 19.39 3.37
N LEU A 65 -15.27 18.19 3.13
CA LEU A 65 -16.36 17.60 3.90
C LEU A 65 -15.89 16.71 5.06
N MET A 66 -14.59 16.44 5.17
CA MET A 66 -14.04 15.52 6.18
C MET A 66 -13.22 16.28 7.22
N ASP A 67 -13.49 16.04 8.51
CA ASP A 67 -12.77 16.69 9.61
C ASP A 67 -11.26 16.50 9.56
N ARG A 68 -10.83 15.33 9.09
CA ARG A 68 -9.41 14.98 8.95
C ARG A 68 -8.69 15.76 7.85
N THR A 69 -9.39 16.20 6.80
CA THR A 69 -8.75 16.68 5.56
C THR A 69 -9.17 18.08 5.13
N LYS A 70 -10.16 18.68 5.79
CA LYS A 70 -10.62 20.06 5.54
C LYS A 70 -9.53 21.14 5.68
N ASN A 71 -8.46 20.87 6.45
CA ASN A 71 -7.35 21.79 6.67
C ASN A 71 -6.19 21.60 5.66
N ARG A 72 -6.36 20.81 4.59
CA ARG A 72 -5.29 20.62 3.60
C ARG A 72 -5.05 21.92 2.80
N PRO A 73 -3.80 22.24 2.39
CA PRO A 73 -3.49 23.45 1.61
C PRO A 73 -4.28 23.59 0.30
N MET A 74 -4.68 22.47 -0.31
CA MET A 74 -5.51 22.45 -1.52
C MET A 74 -6.96 22.88 -1.24
N VAL A 75 -7.47 22.60 -0.03
CA VAL A 75 -8.83 22.94 0.42
C VAL A 75 -8.87 24.38 0.93
N THR A 76 -7.89 24.80 1.72
CA THR A 76 -7.81 26.16 2.28
C THR A 76 -7.51 27.24 1.24
N GLY A 77 -7.09 26.84 0.04
CA GLY A 77 -6.76 27.76 -1.06
C GLY A 77 -5.33 28.32 -1.01
N GLU A 78 -4.52 27.89 -0.03
CA GLU A 78 -3.09 28.24 0.06
C GLU A 78 -2.30 27.79 -1.17
N ILE A 79 -2.76 26.73 -1.86
CA ILE A 79 -2.24 26.29 -3.15
C ILE A 79 -3.39 26.24 -4.15
N SER A 80 -3.27 26.97 -5.26
CA SER A 80 -4.27 26.92 -6.33
C SER A 80 -4.28 25.54 -7.02
N PRO A 81 -5.44 25.06 -7.53
CA PRO A 81 -5.49 23.79 -8.26
C PRO A 81 -4.53 23.74 -9.46
N ARG A 82 -4.38 24.85 -10.19
CA ARG A 82 -3.41 24.96 -11.30
C ARG A 82 -1.97 24.76 -10.82
N ALA A 83 -1.58 25.40 -9.73
CA ALA A 83 -0.26 25.22 -9.14
C ALA A 83 -0.03 23.77 -8.66
N GLY A 84 -1.06 23.14 -8.09
CA GLY A 84 -1.02 21.73 -7.71
C GLY A 84 -0.78 20.79 -8.90
N VAL A 85 -1.50 20.99 -10.01
CA VAL A 85 -1.31 20.19 -11.23
C VAL A 85 0.08 20.37 -11.80
N VAL A 86 0.56 21.62 -11.91
CA VAL A 86 1.92 21.90 -12.41
C VAL A 86 2.96 21.24 -11.52
N PHE A 87 2.83 21.34 -10.20
CA PHE A 87 3.74 20.69 -9.26
C PHE A 87 3.75 19.17 -9.41
N GLY A 88 2.57 18.54 -9.53
CA GLY A 88 2.44 17.10 -9.77
C GLY A 88 3.12 16.67 -11.07
N LEU A 89 2.92 17.41 -12.17
CA LEU A 89 3.55 17.13 -13.47
C LEU A 89 5.07 17.27 -13.41
N VAL A 90 5.58 18.32 -12.76
CA VAL A 90 7.02 18.51 -12.55
C VAL A 90 7.59 17.34 -11.76
N LEU A 91 6.95 16.93 -10.66
CA LEU A 91 7.39 15.77 -9.89
C LEU A 91 7.39 14.48 -10.72
N THR A 92 6.37 14.26 -11.57
CA THR A 92 6.33 13.11 -12.48
C THR A 92 7.51 13.11 -13.46
N VAL A 93 7.80 14.26 -14.09
CA VAL A 93 8.93 14.36 -15.04
C VAL A 93 10.26 14.14 -14.34
N VAL A 94 10.48 14.80 -13.20
CA VAL A 94 11.71 14.69 -12.42
C VAL A 94 11.90 13.27 -11.90
N SER A 95 10.85 12.63 -11.36
CA SER A 95 10.96 11.27 -10.85
C SER A 95 11.23 10.25 -11.96
N THR A 96 10.58 10.40 -13.12
CA THR A 96 10.81 9.53 -14.28
C THR A 96 12.23 9.68 -14.80
N ALA A 97 12.70 10.92 -14.99
CA ALA A 97 14.07 11.19 -15.42
C ALA A 97 15.10 10.66 -14.43
N TRP A 98 14.83 10.78 -13.11
CA TRP A 98 15.68 10.24 -12.06
C TRP A 98 15.81 8.73 -12.13
N PHE A 99 14.70 7.99 -12.30
CA PHE A 99 14.75 6.54 -12.46
C PHE A 99 15.52 6.12 -13.72
N VAL A 100 15.31 6.81 -14.86
CA VAL A 100 16.05 6.52 -16.09
C VAL A 100 17.55 6.75 -15.93
N ALA A 101 17.94 7.83 -15.25
CA ALA A 101 19.35 8.21 -15.11
C ALA A 101 20.11 7.40 -14.05
N PHE A 102 19.48 7.05 -12.93
CA PHE A 102 20.16 6.50 -11.75
C PHE A 102 19.73 5.09 -11.35
N VAL A 103 18.72 4.51 -12.01
CA VAL A 103 18.20 3.17 -11.69
C VAL A 103 18.10 2.34 -12.97
N ASN A 104 16.99 2.42 -13.71
CA ASN A 104 16.81 1.88 -15.05
C ASN A 104 15.43 2.27 -15.63
N VAL A 105 15.25 1.99 -16.92
CA VAL A 105 14.01 2.29 -17.65
C VAL A 105 12.81 1.46 -17.18
N ALA A 106 13.00 0.19 -16.80
CA ALA A 106 11.91 -0.67 -16.35
C ALA A 106 11.25 -0.11 -15.06
N SER A 107 12.07 0.27 -14.08
CA SER A 107 11.60 0.94 -12.86
C SER A 107 10.94 2.29 -13.14
N ALA A 108 11.46 3.06 -14.11
CA ALA A 108 10.85 4.32 -14.52
C ALA A 108 9.42 4.11 -15.07
N LEU A 109 9.24 3.14 -15.97
CA LEU A 109 7.94 2.81 -16.55
C LEU A 109 6.95 2.28 -15.51
N LEU A 110 7.40 1.41 -14.60
CA LEU A 110 6.58 0.91 -13.50
C LEU A 110 6.17 2.03 -12.53
N SER A 111 7.08 2.98 -12.27
CA SER A 111 6.79 4.14 -11.42
C SER A 111 5.78 5.08 -12.07
N LEU A 112 5.93 5.36 -13.37
CA LEU A 112 4.96 6.14 -14.13
C LEU A 112 3.58 5.45 -14.15
N ALA A 113 3.55 4.14 -14.35
CA ALA A 113 2.33 3.35 -14.26
C ALA A 113 1.70 3.46 -12.87
N ALA A 114 2.48 3.41 -11.79
CA ALA A 114 2.00 3.57 -10.42
C ALA A 114 1.34 4.96 -10.20
N ILE A 115 1.92 6.03 -10.74
CA ILE A 115 1.34 7.38 -10.69
C ILE A 115 -0.02 7.39 -11.39
N VAL A 116 -0.12 6.84 -12.60
CA VAL A 116 -1.37 6.80 -13.37
C VAL A 116 -2.42 5.92 -12.68
N LEU A 117 -2.02 4.75 -12.18
CA LEU A 117 -2.91 3.84 -11.44
C LEU A 117 -3.47 4.52 -10.19
N TYR A 118 -2.68 5.30 -9.46
CA TYR A 118 -3.18 6.00 -8.28
C TYR A 118 -4.02 7.23 -8.61
N ALA A 119 -3.52 8.10 -9.49
CA ALA A 119 -4.13 9.38 -9.81
C ALA A 119 -5.39 9.21 -10.68
N VAL A 120 -5.37 8.33 -11.66
CA VAL A 120 -6.49 8.16 -12.60
C VAL A 120 -7.36 6.99 -12.17
N PHE A 121 -6.80 5.78 -12.15
CA PHE A 121 -7.60 4.57 -11.94
C PHE A 121 -8.23 4.53 -10.55
N TYR A 122 -7.46 4.75 -9.49
CA TYR A 122 -8.00 4.83 -8.14
C TYR A 122 -8.76 6.14 -7.91
N THR A 123 -8.08 7.29 -7.97
CA THR A 123 -8.65 8.55 -7.46
C THR A 123 -9.82 9.05 -8.32
N MET A 124 -9.67 9.11 -9.64
CA MET A 124 -10.70 9.69 -10.52
C MET A 124 -11.82 8.71 -10.82
N ILE A 125 -11.50 7.42 -11.05
CA ILE A 125 -12.45 6.43 -11.55
C ILE A 125 -13.08 5.66 -10.39
N LEU A 126 -12.29 4.94 -9.59
CA LEU A 126 -12.84 3.96 -8.65
C LEU A 126 -13.36 4.59 -7.36
N LYS A 127 -12.60 5.53 -6.77
CA LYS A 127 -12.80 6.02 -5.40
C LYS A 127 -14.25 6.42 -5.11
N ARG A 128 -14.89 7.10 -6.05
CA ARG A 128 -16.24 7.66 -5.92
C ARG A 128 -17.35 6.79 -6.54
N ARG A 129 -17.02 5.67 -7.19
CA ARG A 129 -17.98 4.91 -8.03
C ARG A 129 -18.27 3.50 -7.54
N THR A 130 -17.46 2.92 -6.66
CA THR A 130 -17.62 1.52 -6.27
C THR A 130 -17.12 1.20 -4.86
N PRO A 131 -17.78 0.28 -4.12
CA PRO A 131 -17.26 -0.27 -2.87
C PRO A 131 -16.04 -1.17 -3.02
N GLN A 132 -15.65 -1.50 -4.25
CA GLN A 132 -14.39 -2.18 -4.57
C GLN A 132 -13.22 -1.21 -4.75
N ASN A 133 -13.42 0.08 -4.43
CA ASN A 133 -12.41 1.13 -4.61
C ASN A 133 -11.08 0.82 -3.91
N ILE A 134 -11.10 0.27 -2.70
CA ILE A 134 -9.90 -0.09 -1.95
C ILE A 134 -9.21 -1.33 -2.55
N VAL A 135 -9.98 -2.32 -3.00
CA VAL A 135 -9.43 -3.57 -3.56
C VAL A 135 -8.63 -3.25 -4.82
N TRP A 136 -9.30 -2.67 -5.82
CA TRP A 136 -8.65 -2.34 -7.10
C TRP A 136 -7.77 -1.10 -7.03
N GLY A 137 -8.09 -0.15 -6.15
CA GLY A 137 -7.24 1.00 -5.89
C GLY A 137 -5.92 0.64 -5.21
N GLY A 138 -5.89 -0.48 -4.48
CA GLY A 138 -4.70 -1.03 -3.84
C GLY A 138 -3.58 -1.38 -4.81
N VAL A 139 -3.90 -1.63 -6.10
CA VAL A 139 -2.93 -1.97 -7.15
C VAL A 139 -1.76 -0.99 -7.20
N ALA A 140 -2.03 0.32 -7.12
CA ALA A 140 -0.98 1.33 -7.13
C ALA A 140 -0.05 1.22 -5.91
N GLY A 141 -0.59 0.86 -4.74
CA GLY A 141 0.17 0.63 -3.51
C GLY A 141 1.01 -0.65 -3.52
N CYS A 142 0.76 -1.56 -4.46
CA CYS A 142 1.51 -2.80 -4.63
C CYS A 142 2.72 -2.63 -5.56
N MET A 143 2.71 -1.60 -6.43
CA MET A 143 3.78 -1.31 -7.38
C MET A 143 5.20 -1.18 -6.78
N PRO A 144 5.40 -0.72 -5.53
CA PRO A 144 6.73 -0.68 -4.93
C PRO A 144 7.48 -2.01 -4.94
N THR A 145 6.79 -3.15 -4.88
CA THR A 145 7.46 -4.47 -4.96
C THR A 145 8.04 -4.71 -6.35
N LEU A 146 7.28 -4.39 -7.41
CA LEU A 146 7.75 -4.51 -8.80
C LEU A 146 8.88 -3.51 -9.09
N ILE A 147 8.77 -2.29 -8.57
CA ILE A 147 9.80 -1.25 -8.71
C ILE A 147 11.08 -1.68 -7.99
N GLY A 148 11.00 -2.17 -6.75
CA GLY A 148 12.16 -2.66 -6.01
C GLY A 148 12.86 -3.82 -6.71
N TRP A 149 12.11 -4.79 -7.23
CA TRP A 149 12.69 -5.92 -7.97
C TRP A 149 13.36 -5.47 -9.28
N SER A 150 12.65 -4.66 -10.06
CA SER A 150 13.17 -4.15 -11.34
C SER A 150 14.36 -3.21 -11.16
N ALA A 151 14.46 -2.50 -10.03
CA ALA A 151 15.59 -1.62 -9.74
C ALA A 151 16.91 -2.40 -9.75
N VAL A 152 16.88 -3.64 -9.23
CA VAL A 152 18.05 -4.53 -9.17
C VAL A 152 18.22 -5.33 -10.47
N THR A 153 17.13 -5.92 -10.97
CA THR A 153 17.22 -6.92 -12.06
C THR A 153 16.98 -6.37 -13.46
N GLY A 154 16.50 -5.13 -13.58
CA GLY A 154 16.06 -4.54 -14.85
C GLY A 154 14.80 -5.17 -15.45
N THR A 155 14.17 -6.15 -14.79
CA THR A 155 13.02 -6.92 -15.29
C THR A 155 11.95 -7.08 -14.20
N VAL A 156 10.88 -7.82 -14.49
CA VAL A 156 9.88 -8.23 -13.48
C VAL A 156 9.91 -9.73 -13.34
N GLY A 157 10.20 -10.22 -12.14
CA GLY A 157 10.22 -11.64 -11.80
C GLY A 157 8.98 -12.09 -11.04
N TRP A 158 8.72 -13.40 -11.05
CA TRP A 158 7.63 -14.00 -10.28
C TRP A 158 7.66 -13.72 -8.77
N PRO A 159 8.83 -13.68 -8.08
CA PRO A 159 8.86 -13.31 -6.67
C PRO A 159 8.28 -11.91 -6.41
N ALA A 160 8.58 -10.95 -7.28
CA ALA A 160 8.03 -9.59 -7.18
C ALA A 160 6.52 -9.55 -7.40
N VAL A 161 6.01 -10.35 -8.36
CA VAL A 161 4.58 -10.50 -8.62
C VAL A 161 3.85 -11.14 -7.44
N ILE A 162 4.46 -12.15 -6.80
CA ILE A 162 3.88 -12.76 -5.60
C ILE A 162 3.83 -11.74 -4.46
N LEU A 163 4.92 -11.01 -4.21
CA LEU A 163 4.95 -9.97 -3.17
C LEU A 163 4.00 -8.80 -3.48
N PHE A 164 3.83 -8.45 -4.75
CA PHE A 164 2.77 -7.55 -5.21
C PHE A 164 1.39 -8.09 -4.80
N LEU A 165 1.11 -9.36 -5.07
CA LEU A 165 -0.17 -9.99 -4.73
C LEU A 165 -0.37 -10.11 -3.22
N VAL A 166 0.68 -10.34 -2.43
CA VAL A 166 0.61 -10.30 -0.96
C VAL A 166 0.10 -8.93 -0.50
N ILE A 167 0.69 -7.83 -0.97
CA ILE A 167 0.25 -6.47 -0.61
C ILE A 167 -1.16 -6.19 -1.15
N PHE A 168 -1.49 -6.69 -2.33
CA PHE A 168 -2.82 -6.54 -2.93
C PHE A 168 -3.89 -7.19 -2.06
N PHE A 169 -3.71 -8.45 -1.66
CA PHE A 169 -4.66 -9.16 -0.80
C PHE A 169 -4.61 -8.72 0.66
N TRP A 170 -3.50 -8.13 1.11
CA TRP A 170 -3.37 -7.48 2.41
C TRP A 170 -4.12 -6.14 2.49
N THR A 171 -4.24 -5.42 1.37
CA THR A 171 -4.83 -4.07 1.35
C THR A 171 -6.25 -4.05 1.92
N PRO A 172 -7.19 -4.95 1.53
CA PRO A 172 -8.54 -4.96 2.09
C PRO A 172 -8.61 -5.29 3.60
N PRO A 173 -7.99 -6.37 4.13
CA PRO A 173 -8.03 -6.65 5.56
C PRO A 173 -7.24 -5.63 6.40
N HIS A 174 -6.36 -4.83 5.79
CA HIS A 174 -5.77 -3.65 6.42
C HIS A 174 -6.72 -2.44 6.45
N TYR A 175 -7.27 -2.03 5.29
CA TYR A 175 -8.04 -0.79 5.17
C TYR A 175 -9.48 -0.90 5.66
N TRP A 176 -10.13 -2.05 5.52
CA TRP A 176 -11.53 -2.17 5.92
C TRP A 176 -11.76 -1.92 7.42
N PRO A 177 -10.93 -2.44 8.34
CA PRO A 177 -11.04 -2.08 9.76
C PRO A 177 -10.91 -0.57 10.02
N LEU A 178 -10.02 0.13 9.31
CA LEU A 178 -9.92 1.59 9.39
C LEU A 178 -11.22 2.24 8.91
N SER A 179 -11.75 1.84 7.75
CA SER A 179 -13.00 2.39 7.23
C SER A 179 -14.24 2.02 8.06
N MET A 180 -14.21 0.94 8.84
CA MET A 180 -15.23 0.63 9.84
C MET A 180 -15.18 1.62 11.01
N ALA A 181 -13.99 2.08 11.41
CA ALA A 181 -13.82 3.06 12.49
C ALA A 181 -14.23 4.48 12.07
N PHE A 182 -14.01 4.85 10.81
CA PHE A 182 -14.31 6.18 10.25
C PHE A 182 -15.49 6.14 9.26
N LYS A 183 -16.47 5.27 9.50
CA LYS A 183 -17.60 5.05 8.58
C LYS A 183 -18.36 6.36 8.31
N ASP A 184 -18.63 7.14 9.34
CA ASP A 184 -19.46 8.34 9.26
C ASP A 184 -18.79 9.44 8.42
N ASP A 185 -17.47 9.62 8.55
CA ASP A 185 -16.68 10.54 7.70
C ASP A 185 -16.81 10.19 6.22
N TYR A 186 -16.74 8.89 5.87
CA TYR A 186 -16.87 8.44 4.48
C TYR A 186 -18.29 8.59 3.96
N ALA A 187 -19.30 8.34 4.80
CA ALA A 187 -20.70 8.54 4.46
C ALA A 187 -21.01 10.03 4.19
N ASN A 188 -20.51 10.94 5.03
CA ASN A 188 -20.67 12.38 4.87
C ASN A 188 -20.03 12.90 3.57
N ALA A 189 -18.90 12.32 3.16
CA ALA A 189 -18.22 12.63 1.91
C ALA A 189 -18.80 11.88 0.68
N HIS A 190 -19.90 11.13 0.83
CA HIS A 190 -20.52 10.33 -0.22
C HIS A 190 -19.55 9.35 -0.91
N VAL A 191 -18.56 8.83 -0.17
CA VAL A 191 -17.60 7.85 -0.68
C VAL A 191 -18.13 6.45 -0.36
N PRO A 192 -18.43 5.61 -1.37
CA PRO A 192 -19.11 4.34 -1.18
C PRO A 192 -18.15 3.26 -0.65
N MET A 193 -17.52 3.46 0.50
CA MET A 193 -16.64 2.46 1.12
C MET A 193 -17.45 1.20 1.48
N LEU A 194 -16.84 0.02 1.38
CA LEU A 194 -17.54 -1.24 1.69
C LEU A 194 -18.26 -1.23 3.06
N PRO A 195 -17.69 -0.70 4.17
CA PRO A 195 -18.42 -0.62 5.45
C PRO A 195 -19.53 0.44 5.52
N VAL A 196 -19.56 1.39 4.57
CA VAL A 196 -20.68 2.33 4.40
C VAL A 196 -21.85 1.57 3.78
N GLU A 197 -21.59 0.82 2.72
CA GLU A 197 -22.58 0.07 1.91
C GLU A 197 -23.07 -1.23 2.56
N ARG A 198 -22.23 -1.89 3.37
CA ARG A 198 -22.49 -3.23 3.91
C ARG A 198 -22.35 -3.28 5.42
N GLY A 199 -23.12 -4.18 6.04
CA GLY A 199 -23.04 -4.42 7.48
C GLY A 199 -21.71 -5.06 7.91
N ALA A 200 -21.37 -4.90 9.20
CA ALA A 200 -20.11 -5.36 9.78
C ALA A 200 -19.81 -6.85 9.53
N ILE A 201 -20.84 -7.71 9.53
CA ILE A 201 -20.68 -9.15 9.26
C ILE A 201 -20.20 -9.39 7.83
N ALA A 202 -20.75 -8.69 6.84
CA ALA A 202 -20.37 -8.86 5.45
C ALA A 202 -18.94 -8.37 5.20
N VAL A 203 -18.55 -7.24 5.80
CA VAL A 203 -17.18 -6.74 5.76
C VAL A 203 -16.22 -7.74 6.42
N ALA A 204 -16.52 -8.21 7.63
CA ALA A 204 -15.66 -9.14 8.36
C ALA A 204 -15.50 -10.49 7.65
N ARG A 205 -16.53 -10.98 6.93
CA ARG A 205 -16.41 -12.17 6.07
C ARG A 205 -15.40 -11.96 4.95
N GLN A 206 -15.44 -10.79 4.29
CA GLN A 206 -14.45 -10.47 3.26
C GLN A 206 -13.06 -10.32 3.85
N ILE A 207 -12.90 -9.65 5.00
CA ILE A 207 -11.62 -9.57 5.71
C ILE A 207 -11.02 -10.98 5.90
N VAL A 208 -11.78 -11.93 6.44
CA VAL A 208 -11.33 -13.32 6.64
C VAL A 208 -10.95 -13.98 5.32
N ALA A 209 -11.77 -13.86 4.28
CA ALA A 209 -11.49 -14.46 2.97
C ALA A 209 -10.18 -13.93 2.36
N TYR A 210 -10.00 -12.60 2.36
CA TYR A 210 -8.78 -11.96 1.87
C TYR A 210 -7.56 -12.32 2.73
N SER A 211 -7.71 -12.42 4.06
CA SER A 211 -6.62 -12.87 4.95
C SER A 211 -6.11 -14.27 4.61
N TRP A 212 -7.01 -15.22 4.30
CA TRP A 212 -6.60 -16.56 3.87
C TRP A 212 -5.88 -16.56 2.53
N VAL A 213 -6.41 -15.84 1.54
CA VAL A 213 -5.78 -15.72 0.22
C VAL A 213 -4.39 -15.06 0.35
N MET A 214 -4.29 -13.98 1.12
CA MET A 214 -3.03 -13.30 1.42
C MET A 214 -1.98 -14.25 2.00
N VAL A 215 -2.33 -15.04 3.02
CA VAL A 215 -1.40 -16.02 3.62
C VAL A 215 -1.01 -17.10 2.61
N ALA A 216 -1.97 -17.65 1.86
CA ALA A 216 -1.68 -18.66 0.83
C ALA A 216 -0.71 -18.12 -0.24
N VAL A 217 -0.93 -16.88 -0.70
CA VAL A 217 -0.03 -16.21 -1.66
C VAL A 217 1.34 -15.96 -1.04
N SER A 218 1.44 -15.59 0.25
CA SER A 218 2.74 -15.45 0.90
C SER A 218 3.51 -16.77 0.93
N LEU A 219 2.84 -17.89 1.23
CA LEU A 219 3.48 -19.20 1.22
C LEU A 219 3.93 -19.65 -0.18
N ALA A 220 3.24 -19.20 -1.24
CA ALA A 220 3.65 -19.47 -2.62
C ALA A 220 5.02 -18.87 -2.98
N LEU A 221 5.52 -17.88 -2.21
CA LEU A 221 6.85 -17.34 -2.41
C LEU A 221 7.94 -18.39 -2.11
N VAL A 222 7.69 -19.32 -1.19
CA VAL A 222 8.66 -20.34 -0.76
C VAL A 222 9.23 -21.13 -1.93
N PRO A 223 8.43 -21.86 -2.73
CA PRO A 223 8.95 -22.62 -3.86
C PRO A 223 9.39 -21.74 -5.05
N VAL A 224 8.88 -20.51 -5.16
CA VAL A 224 9.13 -19.64 -6.33
C VAL A 224 10.42 -18.84 -6.19
N ALA A 225 10.77 -18.43 -4.98
CA ALA A 225 11.97 -17.65 -4.70
C ALA A 225 13.08 -18.45 -4.01
N ASP A 226 12.82 -19.73 -3.68
CA ASP A 226 13.71 -20.58 -2.89
C ASP A 226 13.93 -20.00 -1.49
N MET A 227 12.82 -19.75 -0.78
CA MET A 227 12.86 -19.18 0.58
C MET A 227 13.09 -20.27 1.63
N GLY A 228 13.90 -19.98 2.64
CA GLY A 228 14.24 -20.88 3.72
C GLY A 228 13.29 -20.85 4.93
N TRP A 229 13.72 -21.52 6.01
CA TRP A 229 12.98 -21.64 7.26
C TRP A 229 12.67 -20.29 7.93
N ILE A 230 13.53 -19.28 7.78
CA ILE A 230 13.32 -17.96 8.39
C ILE A 230 12.05 -17.33 7.82
N TYR A 231 11.94 -17.31 6.49
CA TYR A 231 10.73 -16.83 5.83
C TYR A 231 9.51 -17.69 6.13
N LEU A 232 9.62 -19.02 6.02
CA LEU A 232 8.49 -19.93 6.22
C LEU A 232 7.88 -19.80 7.62
N ILE A 233 8.72 -19.78 8.67
CA ILE A 233 8.25 -19.62 10.05
C ILE A 233 7.61 -18.25 10.24
N ALA A 234 8.24 -17.18 9.74
CA ALA A 234 7.69 -15.84 9.84
C ALA A 234 6.31 -15.74 9.14
N ALA A 235 6.17 -16.29 7.94
CA ALA A 235 4.93 -16.30 7.18
C ALA A 235 3.81 -17.10 7.88
N LEU A 236 4.11 -18.29 8.40
CA LEU A 236 3.14 -19.14 9.12
C LEU A 236 2.70 -18.53 10.44
N VAL A 237 3.65 -18.07 11.27
CA VAL A 237 3.34 -17.52 12.60
C VAL A 237 2.58 -16.20 12.48
N SER A 238 3.12 -15.24 11.71
CA SER A 238 2.46 -13.94 11.56
C SER A 238 1.13 -14.07 10.81
N GLY A 239 1.05 -14.92 9.79
CA GLY A 239 -0.18 -15.19 9.04
C GLY A 239 -1.26 -15.87 9.89
N GLY A 240 -0.88 -16.86 10.70
CA GLY A 240 -1.78 -17.55 11.62
C GLY A 240 -2.36 -16.61 12.68
N LEU A 241 -1.51 -15.76 13.28
CA LEU A 241 -1.96 -14.72 14.22
C LEU A 241 -2.92 -13.73 13.56
N PHE A 242 -2.63 -13.30 12.33
CA PHE A 242 -3.48 -12.37 11.58
C PHE A 242 -4.85 -12.98 11.24
N ILE A 243 -4.88 -14.23 10.77
CA ILE A 243 -6.12 -14.98 10.50
C ILE A 243 -6.95 -15.16 11.78
N GLY A 244 -6.30 -15.47 12.90
CA GLY A 244 -6.96 -15.59 14.20
C GLY A 244 -7.66 -14.28 14.62
N GLU A 245 -6.97 -13.14 14.46
CA GLU A 245 -7.55 -11.83 14.75
C GLU A 245 -8.69 -11.45 13.78
N ALA A 246 -8.59 -11.82 12.50
CA ALA A 246 -9.66 -11.64 11.52
C ALA A 246 -10.92 -12.45 11.89
N HIS A 247 -10.76 -13.70 12.33
CA HIS A 247 -11.87 -14.53 12.82
C HIS A 247 -12.47 -14.00 14.12
N ARG A 248 -11.64 -13.48 15.03
CA ARG A 248 -12.12 -12.80 16.25
C ARG A 248 -13.04 -11.64 15.91
N LEU A 249 -12.66 -10.81 14.93
CA LEU A 249 -13.48 -9.69 14.46
C LEU A 249 -14.82 -10.19 13.87
N LEU A 250 -14.79 -11.23 13.04
CA LEU A 250 -16.00 -11.84 12.47
C LEU A 250 -16.91 -12.44 13.54
N HIS A 251 -16.34 -13.10 14.55
CA HIS A 251 -17.10 -13.68 15.65
C HIS A 251 -17.86 -12.61 16.45
N LEU A 252 -17.18 -11.54 16.84
CA LEU A 252 -17.82 -10.42 17.55
C LEU A 252 -18.86 -9.71 16.68
N ALA A 253 -18.60 -9.54 15.38
CA ALA A 253 -19.58 -8.96 14.46
C ALA A 253 -20.86 -9.81 14.38
N LYS A 254 -20.75 -11.15 14.41
CA LYS A 254 -21.90 -12.07 14.43
C LYS A 254 -22.69 -12.00 15.75
N GLN A 255 -22.04 -11.65 16.85
CA GLN A 255 -22.70 -11.47 18.16
C GLN A 255 -23.43 -10.12 18.28
N GLY A 256 -23.46 -9.29 17.23
CA GLY A 256 -24.09 -7.97 17.28
C GLY A 256 -23.31 -6.95 18.13
N ALA A 257 -22.03 -7.21 18.39
CA ALA A 257 -21.20 -6.34 19.20
C ALA A 257 -21.09 -4.94 18.55
N ALA A 258 -21.33 -3.89 19.34
CA ALA A 258 -21.17 -2.51 18.88
C ALA A 258 -19.74 -2.25 18.37
N THR A 259 -19.55 -1.27 17.48
CA THR A 259 -18.25 -0.96 16.85
C THR A 259 -17.11 -0.74 17.87
N LYS A 260 -17.40 -0.15 19.03
CA LYS A 260 -16.44 0.01 20.13
C LYS A 260 -15.92 -1.33 20.69
N VAL A 261 -16.76 -2.37 20.68
CA VAL A 261 -16.44 -3.72 21.14
C VAL A 261 -15.71 -4.51 20.06
N LEU A 262 -16.01 -4.27 18.78
CA LEU A 262 -15.30 -4.89 17.65
C LEU A 262 -13.79 -4.58 17.67
N LYS A 263 -13.39 -3.42 18.20
CA LYS A 263 -12.01 -2.90 18.23
C LYS A 263 -11.33 -3.06 16.85
N PRO A 264 -11.92 -2.53 15.77
CA PRO A 264 -11.40 -2.76 14.41
C PRO A 264 -9.97 -2.23 14.23
N MET A 265 -9.61 -1.16 14.94
CA MET A 265 -8.24 -0.65 14.95
C MET A 265 -7.21 -1.66 15.49
N ARG A 266 -7.60 -2.66 16.29
CA ARG A 266 -6.68 -3.73 16.70
C ARG A 266 -6.19 -4.51 15.48
N LEU A 267 -7.11 -4.97 14.62
CA LEU A 267 -6.75 -5.68 13.39
C LEU A 267 -5.92 -4.80 12.44
N PHE A 268 -6.24 -3.51 12.36
CA PHE A 268 -5.42 -2.55 11.60
C PHE A 268 -3.96 -2.54 12.08
N HIS A 269 -3.69 -2.44 13.39
CA HIS A 269 -2.30 -2.47 13.88
C HIS A 269 -1.64 -3.83 13.67
N PHE A 270 -2.36 -4.94 13.89
CA PHE A 270 -1.85 -6.29 13.61
C PHE A 270 -1.48 -6.48 12.14
N SER A 271 -2.23 -5.89 11.22
CA SER A 271 -1.93 -5.97 9.78
C SER A 271 -0.60 -5.29 9.42
N ILE A 272 -0.24 -4.21 10.12
CA ILE A 272 1.06 -3.54 9.95
C ILE A 272 2.17 -4.45 10.47
N THR A 273 1.99 -5.02 11.68
CA THR A 273 2.94 -5.99 12.24
C THR A 273 3.16 -7.18 11.32
N TYR A 274 2.09 -7.73 10.73
CA TYR A 274 2.19 -8.83 9.76
C TYR A 274 3.09 -8.47 8.57
N VAL A 275 2.79 -7.37 7.87
CA VAL A 275 3.60 -6.95 6.71
C VAL A 275 5.04 -6.65 7.09
N THR A 276 5.27 -5.96 8.21
CA THR A 276 6.62 -5.68 8.68
C THR A 276 7.41 -6.95 8.95
N LEU A 277 6.84 -7.92 9.69
CA LEU A 277 7.53 -9.18 9.99
C LEU A 277 7.78 -10.01 8.72
N LEU A 278 6.78 -10.09 7.84
CA LEU A 278 6.90 -10.83 6.58
C LEU A 278 7.98 -10.23 5.68
N PHE A 279 7.97 -8.92 5.47
CA PHE A 279 8.94 -8.26 4.60
C PHE A 279 10.34 -8.17 5.23
N LEU A 280 10.46 -8.09 6.55
CA LEU A 280 11.76 -8.30 7.21
C LEU A 280 12.30 -9.70 6.92
N ALA A 281 11.46 -10.73 6.97
CA ALA A 281 11.88 -12.08 6.61
C ALA A 281 12.26 -12.21 5.13
N VAL A 282 11.55 -11.52 4.22
CA VAL A 282 11.94 -11.42 2.79
C VAL A 282 13.35 -10.84 2.61
N ALA A 283 13.73 -9.84 3.41
CA ALA A 283 15.06 -9.24 3.35
C ALA A 283 16.15 -10.11 3.97
N ILE A 284 15.84 -10.77 5.09
CA ILE A 284 16.82 -11.49 5.92
C ILE A 284 17.10 -12.90 5.38
N ASP A 285 16.07 -13.60 4.90
CA ASP A 285 16.20 -14.99 4.47
C ASP A 285 17.24 -15.17 3.34
N PRO A 286 17.32 -14.31 2.31
CA PRO A 286 18.38 -14.40 1.29
C PRO A 286 19.81 -14.18 1.83
N LEU A 287 19.97 -13.55 3.00
CA LEU A 287 21.28 -13.26 3.59
C LEU A 287 21.81 -14.40 4.46
N VAL A 288 20.92 -15.06 5.22
CA VAL A 288 21.27 -16.10 6.20
C VAL A 288 20.86 -17.50 5.71
N HIS A 289 20.00 -17.56 4.70
CA HIS A 289 19.39 -18.70 4.02
C HIS A 289 19.55 -20.06 4.70
N LEU A 290 18.50 -20.47 5.41
CA LEU A 290 18.39 -21.79 6.05
C LEU A 290 17.46 -22.67 5.21
N ALA A 291 18.04 -23.53 4.36
CA ALA A 291 17.29 -24.38 3.43
C ALA A 291 16.25 -25.29 4.13
N ILE A 292 15.13 -25.55 3.45
CA ILE A 292 14.00 -26.40 3.88
C ILE A 292 14.18 -27.83 3.41
#